data_AF-A0A971J073-F1
#
_entry.id   AF-A0A971J073-F1
#
_cell.length_a   1.000
_cell.length_b   1.000
_cell.length_c   1.000
_cell.angle_alpha   90.00
_cell.angle_beta   90.00
_cell.angle_gamma   90.00
#
_symmetry.space_group_name_H-M   'P 1'
#
loop_
_entity.id
_entity.type
_entity.pdbx_description
1 polymer ?
#
loop_
_entity_poly.entity_id
_entity_poly.type
_entity_poly.pdbx_seq_one_letter_code
_entity_poly.pdbx_strand_id
1 'polypeptide(L)'
;MSKIRMTTAFVVSVLAVLGCMALTGQVSASVEDDLIAAEQLFHGRDEEATLEKAIAAYMALIENAELTDDQLYVCLQNLVLLHDFKGVNFCEGRDEEMAVFETAQAYAERMVQIAPDRPDGHYLLAVAMGRVARTRGILQSLFMAKPMRDGLEKAVQLDPNHVDALRVLSMLYNEAPGWPVSIGNKQKALEYVERAYELDPEDLGVLVQLARMRKHFGKNEEAKALLRRVLEIEVPQEKRVDSIEERREAEQLLSDWGG
;
A
#
# COMPACT_ATOMS: atom_id res chain seq x y z
N MET A 1 -26.00 48.65 56.49
CA MET A 1 -25.30 49.76 55.81
C MET A 1 -25.15 49.37 54.33
N SER A 2 -26.07 49.85 53.49
CA SER A 2 -25.83 50.72 52.31
C SER A 2 -25.11 50.01 51.15
N LYS A 3 -25.85 49.40 50.19
CA LYS A 3 -26.34 49.97 48.89
C LYS A 3 -25.18 50.39 47.98
N ILE A 4 -25.03 49.85 46.76
CA ILE A 4 -25.66 50.22 45.46
C ILE A 4 -25.30 49.09 44.46
N ARG A 5 -26.18 48.27 43.86
CA ARG A 5 -27.12 48.42 42.70
C ARG A 5 -26.52 48.76 41.32
N MET A 6 -26.95 47.95 40.32
CA MET A 6 -27.24 48.29 38.89
C MET A 6 -26.03 48.36 37.93
N THR A 7 -26.03 47.87 36.67
CA THR A 7 -27.05 47.36 35.72
C THR A 7 -26.32 46.89 34.42
N THR A 8 -26.90 45.94 33.66
CA THR A 8 -27.06 45.81 32.16
C THR A 8 -25.95 46.31 31.19
N ALA A 9 -25.72 45.85 29.95
CA ALA A 9 -26.43 45.03 28.95
C ALA A 9 -25.45 44.72 27.77
N PHE A 10 -25.76 43.66 27.02
CA PHE A 10 -25.74 43.46 25.55
C PHE A 10 -24.79 44.23 24.57
N VAL A 11 -23.99 43.43 23.80
CA VAL A 11 -23.88 43.29 22.31
C VAL A 11 -23.48 44.48 21.39
N VAL A 12 -22.62 44.14 20.40
CA VAL A 12 -22.14 44.84 19.17
C VAL A 12 -21.12 45.98 19.43
N SER A 13 -19.91 45.99 18.88
CA SER A 13 -19.67 46.20 17.44
C SER A 13 -18.19 46.03 17.07
N VAL A 14 -17.98 45.45 15.88
CA VAL A 14 -16.76 45.47 15.06
C VAL A 14 -16.34 46.91 14.75
N LEU A 15 -15.04 47.24 14.89
CA LEU A 15 -14.25 48.01 13.90
C LEU A 15 -12.77 48.12 14.30
N ALA A 16 -11.95 48.04 13.27
CA ALA A 16 -10.52 47.72 13.26
C ALA A 16 -9.59 48.87 13.69
N VAL A 17 -8.39 48.50 14.18
CA VAL A 17 -7.16 49.26 13.99
C VAL A 17 -6.03 48.31 13.60
N LEU A 18 -5.52 48.53 12.38
CA LEU A 18 -4.34 47.92 11.79
C LEU A 18 -3.06 48.31 12.55
N GLY A 19 -2.14 47.35 12.69
CA GLY A 19 -0.80 47.60 13.24
C GLY A 19 0.13 46.39 13.13
N CYS A 20 0.67 46.17 11.92
CA CYS A 20 1.90 45.46 11.56
C CYS A 20 2.52 44.46 12.56
N MET A 21 2.23 43.18 12.34
CA MET A 21 3.23 42.10 12.18
C MET A 21 2.49 40.86 11.65
N ALA A 22 2.13 40.91 10.36
CA ALA A 22 1.65 39.74 9.64
C ALA A 22 2.83 39.21 8.80
N LEU A 23 3.30 38.01 9.14
CA LEU A 23 3.87 37.01 8.23
C LEU A 23 4.15 35.75 9.06
N THR A 24 3.09 35.15 9.57
CA THR A 24 3.11 33.76 10.04
C THR A 24 1.87 33.07 9.48
N GLY A 25 2.09 32.25 8.46
CA GLY A 25 1.21 31.13 8.09
C GLY A 25 -0.08 31.47 7.33
N GLN A 26 0.04 31.81 6.05
CA GLN A 26 -0.93 31.27 5.07
C GLN A 26 -0.43 29.86 4.72
N VAL A 27 -0.77 28.88 5.56
CA VAL A 27 -0.55 27.47 5.25
C VAL A 27 -1.74 26.98 4.41
N SER A 28 -1.45 26.70 3.14
CA SER A 28 -1.87 25.51 2.36
C SER A 28 -3.33 25.00 2.38
N ALA A 29 -4.36 25.86 2.43
CA ALA A 29 -5.74 25.39 2.27
C ALA A 29 -6.03 24.70 0.92
N SER A 30 -5.20 24.87 -0.13
CA SER A 30 -5.40 24.19 -1.42
C SER A 30 -4.80 22.78 -1.49
N VAL A 31 -3.58 22.57 -1.02
CA VAL A 31 -2.86 21.28 -1.18
C VAL A 31 -3.52 20.17 -0.37
N GLU A 32 -3.96 20.47 0.85
CA GLU A 32 -4.65 19.49 1.70
C GLU A 32 -6.00 19.08 1.09
N ASP A 33 -6.79 20.06 0.64
CA ASP A 33 -8.07 19.81 -0.02
C ASP A 33 -7.89 19.01 -1.33
N ASP A 34 -6.85 19.32 -2.10
CA ASP A 34 -6.50 18.61 -3.34
C ASP A 34 -6.03 17.17 -3.06
N LEU A 35 -5.27 16.93 -1.97
CA LEU A 35 -4.88 15.60 -1.52
C LEU A 35 -6.11 14.77 -1.12
N ILE A 36 -7.02 15.35 -0.34
CA ILE A 36 -8.27 14.70 0.06
C ILE A 36 -9.11 14.34 -1.17
N ALA A 37 -9.18 15.25 -2.16
CA ALA A 37 -9.90 15.00 -3.41
C ALA A 37 -9.24 13.86 -4.23
N ALA A 38 -7.90 13.82 -4.29
CA ALA A 38 -7.16 12.75 -4.95
C ALA A 38 -7.33 11.40 -4.24
N GLU A 39 -7.39 11.39 -2.91
CA GLU A 39 -7.65 10.19 -2.10
C GLU A 39 -9.07 9.66 -2.33
N GLN A 40 -10.07 10.52 -2.43
CA GLN A 40 -11.44 10.09 -2.78
C GLN A 40 -11.50 9.39 -4.14
N LEU A 41 -10.75 9.89 -5.14
CA LEU A 41 -10.64 9.22 -6.44
C LEU A 41 -9.90 7.87 -6.32
N PHE A 42 -8.87 7.79 -5.47
CA PHE A 42 -8.11 6.56 -5.23
C PHE A 42 -9.00 5.41 -4.73
N HIS A 43 -10.01 5.69 -3.90
CA HIS A 43 -10.93 4.67 -3.42
C HIS A 43 -11.87 4.12 -4.51
N GLY A 44 -12.12 4.88 -5.59
CA GLY A 44 -12.93 4.45 -6.74
C GLY A 44 -12.11 3.91 -7.91
N ARG A 45 -10.87 3.49 -7.66
CA ARG A 45 -9.93 3.05 -8.71
C ARG A 45 -10.29 1.73 -9.42
N ASP A 46 -11.33 1.04 -8.97
CA ASP A 46 -11.92 -0.12 -9.64
C ASP A 46 -12.65 0.25 -10.94
N GLU A 47 -12.93 1.54 -11.15
CA GLU A 47 -13.30 2.10 -12.45
C GLU A 47 -12.08 2.75 -13.12
N GLU A 48 -11.69 2.28 -14.32
CA GLU A 48 -10.50 2.77 -15.04
C GLU A 48 -10.49 4.30 -15.21
N ALA A 49 -11.63 4.88 -15.60
CA ALA A 49 -11.76 6.33 -15.77
C ALA A 49 -11.56 7.12 -14.46
N THR A 50 -11.86 6.51 -13.31
CA THR A 50 -11.66 7.12 -11.99
C THR A 50 -10.22 6.93 -11.53
N LEU A 51 -9.61 5.77 -11.80
CA LEU A 51 -8.17 5.53 -11.62
C LEU A 51 -7.33 6.57 -12.38
N GLU A 52 -7.63 6.83 -13.65
CA GLU A 52 -6.89 7.82 -14.47
C GLU A 52 -6.99 9.23 -13.89
N LYS A 53 -8.17 9.60 -13.36
CA LYS A 53 -8.35 10.88 -12.66
C LYS A 53 -7.52 10.95 -11.38
N ALA A 54 -7.46 9.85 -10.62
CA ALA A 54 -6.62 9.78 -9.41
C ALA A 54 -5.13 9.97 -9.77
N ILE A 55 -4.64 9.27 -10.80
CA ILE A 55 -3.26 9.44 -11.29
C ILE A 55 -3.01 10.90 -11.68
N ALA A 56 -3.89 11.47 -12.51
CA ALA A 56 -3.75 12.85 -12.95
C ALA A 56 -3.76 13.86 -11.78
N ALA A 57 -4.58 13.62 -10.75
CA ALA A 57 -4.64 14.48 -9.57
C ALA A 57 -3.33 14.46 -8.77
N TYR A 58 -2.77 13.28 -8.49
CA TYR A 58 -1.48 13.17 -7.79
C TYR A 58 -0.32 13.71 -8.62
N MET A 59 -0.32 13.50 -9.95
CA MET A 59 0.70 14.09 -10.82
C MET A 59 0.61 15.63 -10.84
N ALA A 60 -0.60 16.19 -10.93
CA ALA A 60 -0.81 17.63 -10.91
C ALA A 60 -0.33 18.27 -9.60
N LEU A 61 -0.52 17.60 -8.45
CA LEU A 61 0.04 18.01 -7.17
C LEU A 61 1.57 18.07 -7.20
N ILE A 62 2.23 17.03 -7.72
CA ILE A 62 3.70 16.99 -7.83
C ILE A 62 4.25 18.07 -8.76
N GLU A 63 3.53 18.39 -9.85
CA GLU A 63 3.98 19.34 -10.87
C GLU A 63 3.72 20.80 -10.50
N ASN A 64 2.60 21.09 -9.83
CA ASN A 64 2.07 22.45 -9.72
C ASN A 64 2.02 22.99 -8.28
N ALA A 65 2.23 22.15 -7.26
CA ALA A 65 2.19 22.57 -5.87
C ALA A 65 3.56 22.52 -5.19
N GLU A 66 3.77 23.39 -4.21
CA GLU A 66 4.89 23.30 -3.28
C GLU A 66 4.55 22.27 -2.19
N LEU A 67 5.00 21.03 -2.39
CA LEU A 67 4.79 19.94 -1.44
C LEU A 67 5.90 19.89 -0.40
N THR A 68 5.53 19.60 0.85
CA THR A 68 6.49 19.09 1.83
C THR A 68 7.00 17.70 1.42
N ASP A 69 8.14 17.25 1.95
CA ASP A 69 8.66 15.90 1.69
C ASP A 69 7.64 14.81 2.08
N ASP A 70 6.86 15.04 3.14
CA ASP A 70 5.80 14.13 3.58
C ASP A 70 4.64 14.06 2.59
N GLN A 71 4.17 15.19 2.08
CA GLN A 71 3.10 15.24 1.09
C GLN A 71 3.58 14.64 -0.25
N LEU A 72 4.82 14.94 -0.66
CA LEU A 72 5.42 14.31 -1.84
C LEU A 72 5.50 12.79 -1.66
N TYR A 73 5.90 12.31 -0.48
CA TYR A 73 5.95 10.88 -0.18
C TYR A 73 4.59 10.21 -0.34
N VAL A 74 3.51 10.83 0.19
CA VAL A 74 2.13 10.34 0.03
C VAL A 74 1.70 10.30 -1.44
N CYS A 75 1.97 11.36 -2.21
CA CYS A 75 1.66 11.36 -3.64
C CYS A 75 2.37 10.24 -4.39
N LEU A 76 3.67 10.04 -4.12
CA LEU A 76 4.45 8.99 -4.75
C LEU A 76 3.92 7.60 -4.37
N GLN A 77 3.63 7.36 -3.09
CA GLN A 77 3.05 6.12 -2.59
C GLN A 77 1.75 5.77 -3.33
N ASN A 78 0.82 6.72 -3.42
CA ASN A 78 -0.46 6.48 -4.09
C ASN A 78 -0.28 6.28 -5.59
N LEU A 79 0.69 6.97 -6.23
CA LEU A 79 1.02 6.72 -7.63
C LEU A 79 1.60 5.32 -7.85
N VAL A 80 2.45 4.79 -6.96
CA VAL A 80 2.93 3.40 -7.04
C VAL A 80 1.74 2.44 -7.02
N LEU A 81 0.84 2.60 -6.05
CA LEU A 81 -0.33 1.73 -5.87
C LEU A 81 -1.31 1.81 -7.05
N LEU A 82 -1.56 3.00 -7.58
CA LEU A 82 -2.44 3.19 -8.75
C LEU A 82 -1.86 2.55 -10.01
N HIS A 83 -0.54 2.68 -10.24
CA HIS A 83 0.10 2.04 -11.38
C HIS A 83 0.15 0.52 -11.22
N ASP A 84 0.46 -0.01 -10.04
CA ASP A 84 0.38 -1.46 -9.79
C ASP A 84 -1.03 -1.99 -10.09
N PHE A 85 -2.06 -1.31 -9.56
CA PHE A 85 -3.46 -1.69 -9.79
C PHE A 85 -3.84 -1.63 -11.27
N LYS A 86 -3.43 -0.58 -11.98
CA LYS A 86 -3.69 -0.42 -13.41
C LYS A 86 -3.07 -1.54 -14.23
N GLY A 87 -1.80 -1.86 -13.97
CA GLY A 87 -1.10 -2.93 -14.67
C GLY A 87 -1.76 -4.30 -14.48
N VAL A 88 -2.33 -4.56 -13.30
CA VAL A 88 -3.00 -5.84 -13.01
C VAL A 88 -4.43 -5.91 -13.57
N ASN A 89 -5.16 -4.80 -13.59
CA ASN A 89 -6.61 -4.83 -13.82
C ASN A 89 -7.07 -4.25 -15.17
N PHE A 90 -6.28 -3.38 -15.82
CA PHE A 90 -6.72 -2.65 -17.01
C PHE A 90 -5.77 -2.76 -18.21
N CYS A 91 -4.49 -3.06 -18.01
CA CYS A 91 -3.57 -3.23 -19.13
C CYS A 91 -3.80 -4.56 -19.88
N GLU A 92 -3.77 -4.50 -21.22
CA GLU A 92 -3.88 -5.69 -22.06
C GLU A 92 -2.53 -6.03 -22.69
N GLY A 93 -1.85 -7.00 -22.08
CA GLY A 93 -0.64 -7.57 -22.62
C GLY A 93 0.65 -6.95 -22.07
N ARG A 94 1.74 -7.68 -22.30
CA ARG A 94 3.00 -7.50 -21.57
C ARG A 94 3.65 -6.14 -21.74
N ASP A 95 3.50 -5.49 -22.89
CA ASP A 95 4.19 -4.23 -23.17
C ASP A 95 3.52 -3.07 -22.40
N GLU A 96 2.19 -3.06 -22.32
CA GLU A 96 1.44 -2.08 -21.53
C GLU A 96 1.66 -2.28 -20.03
N GLU A 97 1.57 -3.53 -19.57
CA GLU A 97 1.90 -3.92 -18.19
C GLU A 97 3.30 -3.44 -17.80
N MET A 98 4.30 -3.69 -18.65
CA MET A 98 5.68 -3.31 -18.40
C MET A 98 5.83 -1.81 -18.17
N ALA A 99 5.26 -0.99 -19.06
CA ALA A 99 5.40 0.45 -19.00
C ALA A 99 4.82 1.02 -17.69
N VAL A 100 3.68 0.48 -17.27
CA VAL A 100 3.02 0.89 -16.02
C VAL A 100 3.81 0.41 -14.79
N PHE A 101 4.31 -0.82 -14.78
CA PHE A 101 5.11 -1.34 -13.67
C PHE A 101 6.49 -0.67 -13.55
N GLU A 102 7.13 -0.32 -14.66
CA GLU A 102 8.38 0.47 -14.66
C GLU A 102 8.13 1.88 -14.10
N THR A 103 6.98 2.47 -14.41
CA THR A 103 6.55 3.76 -13.84
C THR A 103 6.34 3.64 -12.32
N ALA A 104 5.65 2.59 -11.86
CA ALA A 104 5.51 2.31 -10.43
C ALA A 104 6.87 2.14 -9.74
N GLN A 105 7.81 1.41 -10.36
CA GLN A 105 9.15 1.23 -9.83
C GLN A 105 9.89 2.57 -9.69
N ALA A 106 9.82 3.45 -10.69
CA ALA A 106 10.46 4.76 -10.65
C ALA A 106 9.92 5.64 -9.50
N TYR A 107 8.61 5.62 -9.24
CA TYR A 107 8.04 6.33 -8.09
C TYR A 107 8.51 5.74 -6.76
N ALA A 108 8.55 4.42 -6.62
CA ALA A 108 9.05 3.77 -5.42
C ALA A 108 10.56 4.03 -5.18
N GLU A 109 11.37 4.08 -6.24
CA GLU A 109 12.78 4.50 -6.15
C GLU A 109 12.89 5.93 -5.61
N ARG A 110 12.03 6.84 -6.07
CA ARG A 110 11.97 8.21 -5.56
C ARG A 110 11.55 8.27 -4.10
N MET A 111 10.62 7.43 -3.64
CA MET A 111 10.25 7.32 -2.22
C MET A 111 11.46 6.96 -1.34
N VAL A 112 12.25 5.95 -1.76
CA VAL A 112 13.47 5.55 -1.04
C VAL A 112 14.53 6.66 -1.05
N GLN A 113 14.62 7.44 -2.13
CA GLN A 113 15.57 8.56 -2.20
C GLN A 113 15.22 9.70 -1.24
N ILE A 114 13.94 10.08 -1.14
CA ILE A 114 13.53 11.21 -0.29
C ILE A 114 13.39 10.84 1.19
N ALA A 115 13.04 9.58 1.49
CA ALA A 115 12.86 9.10 2.87
C ALA A 115 13.40 7.66 3.02
N PRO A 116 14.74 7.48 3.02
CA PRO A 116 15.38 6.16 3.06
C PRO A 116 15.19 5.39 4.38
N ASP A 117 14.70 6.06 5.42
CA ASP A 117 14.41 5.53 6.75
C ASP A 117 12.94 5.16 6.94
N ARG A 118 12.08 5.35 5.93
CA ARG A 118 10.70 4.87 5.94
C ARG A 118 10.59 3.47 5.34
N PRO A 119 9.85 2.54 5.98
CA PRO A 119 9.79 1.16 5.54
C PRO A 119 8.99 0.99 4.23
N ASP A 120 7.88 1.72 4.05
CA ASP A 120 6.94 1.54 2.92
C ASP A 120 7.62 1.73 1.56
N GLY A 121 8.57 2.66 1.44
CA GLY A 121 9.31 2.90 0.21
C GLY A 121 10.15 1.69 -0.21
N HIS A 122 10.82 1.03 0.74
CA HIS A 122 11.59 -0.19 0.46
C HIS A 122 10.68 -1.38 0.14
N TYR A 123 9.55 -1.49 0.84
CA TYR A 123 8.52 -2.50 0.58
C TYR A 123 7.95 -2.36 -0.84
N LEU A 124 7.43 -1.18 -1.18
CA LEU A 124 6.82 -0.89 -2.48
C LEU A 124 7.80 -1.01 -3.64
N LEU A 125 9.07 -0.62 -3.42
CA LEU A 125 10.10 -0.82 -4.43
C LEU A 125 10.33 -2.30 -4.71
N ALA A 126 10.38 -3.15 -3.69
CA ALA A 126 10.51 -4.59 -3.88
C ALA A 126 9.30 -5.19 -4.61
N VAL A 127 8.08 -4.74 -4.29
CA VAL A 127 6.85 -5.16 -5.00
C VAL A 127 6.91 -4.77 -6.48
N ALA A 128 7.22 -3.51 -6.78
CA ALA A 128 7.32 -3.01 -8.16
C ALA A 128 8.42 -3.73 -8.96
N MET A 129 9.59 -3.96 -8.35
CA MET A 129 10.65 -4.79 -8.94
C MET A 129 10.14 -6.20 -9.27
N GLY A 130 9.35 -6.80 -8.37
CA GLY A 130 8.72 -8.11 -8.58
C GLY A 130 7.80 -8.14 -9.80
N ARG A 131 6.96 -7.11 -9.98
CA ARG A 131 6.09 -6.96 -11.15
C ARG A 131 6.90 -6.88 -12.44
N VAL A 132 7.84 -5.93 -12.52
CA VAL A 132 8.73 -5.76 -13.69
C VAL A 132 9.47 -7.06 -14.01
N ALA A 133 10.01 -7.73 -12.99
CA ALA A 133 10.76 -8.97 -13.18
C ALA A 133 9.89 -10.12 -13.70
N ARG A 134 8.64 -10.21 -13.24
CA ARG A 134 7.68 -11.22 -13.72
C ARG A 134 7.25 -10.95 -15.16
N THR A 135 6.97 -9.69 -15.52
CA THR A 135 6.59 -9.30 -16.88
C THR A 135 7.74 -9.53 -17.87
N ARG A 136 9.00 -9.30 -17.46
CA ARG A 136 10.20 -9.58 -18.28
C ARG A 136 10.46 -11.08 -18.44
N GLY A 137 9.95 -11.88 -17.52
CA GLY A 137 10.00 -13.34 -17.56
C GLY A 137 10.97 -13.95 -16.55
N ILE A 138 10.98 -15.28 -16.53
CA ILE A 138 11.54 -16.11 -15.46
C ILE A 138 13.01 -15.78 -15.15
N LEU A 139 13.85 -15.53 -16.16
CA LEU A 139 15.27 -15.22 -15.96
C LEU A 139 15.47 -13.93 -15.17
N GLN A 140 14.68 -12.89 -15.47
CA GLN A 140 14.74 -11.63 -14.73
C GLN A 140 14.20 -11.81 -13.32
N SER A 141 13.12 -12.57 -13.15
CA SER A 141 12.55 -12.90 -11.83
C SER A 141 13.60 -13.55 -10.90
N LEU A 142 14.41 -14.46 -11.44
CA LEU A 142 15.49 -15.10 -10.68
C LEU A 142 16.58 -14.12 -10.24
N PHE A 143 16.98 -13.20 -11.12
CA PHE A 143 18.00 -12.20 -10.81
C PHE A 143 17.51 -11.16 -9.80
N MET A 144 16.22 -10.82 -9.83
CA MET A 144 15.59 -9.84 -8.94
C MET A 144 15.24 -10.38 -7.55
N ALA A 145 15.22 -11.71 -7.34
CA ALA A 145 14.85 -12.30 -6.05
C ALA A 145 15.72 -11.81 -4.87
N LYS A 146 17.03 -11.62 -5.06
CA LYS A 146 17.92 -11.10 -4.01
C LYS A 146 17.70 -9.60 -3.73
N PRO A 147 17.71 -8.70 -4.74
CA PRO A 147 17.32 -7.30 -4.54
C PRO A 147 15.98 -7.10 -3.83
N MET A 148 14.96 -7.86 -4.23
CA MET A 148 13.64 -7.81 -3.59
C MET A 148 13.72 -8.20 -2.11
N ARG A 149 14.39 -9.32 -1.79
CA ARG A 149 14.60 -9.75 -0.41
C ARG A 149 15.31 -8.66 0.40
N ASP A 150 16.37 -8.07 -0.14
CA ASP A 150 17.17 -7.08 0.59
C ASP A 150 16.35 -5.82 0.90
N GLY A 151 15.52 -5.35 -0.05
CA GLY A 151 14.57 -4.25 0.18
C GLY A 151 13.52 -4.60 1.23
N LEU A 152 12.91 -5.78 1.15
CA LEU A 152 11.90 -6.21 2.12
C LEU A 152 12.49 -6.44 3.52
N GLU A 153 13.68 -7.03 3.62
CA GLU A 153 14.39 -7.18 4.90
C GLU A 153 14.78 -5.82 5.47
N LYS A 154 15.08 -4.82 4.62
CA LYS A 154 15.28 -3.44 5.06
C LYS A 154 13.98 -2.81 5.58
N ALA A 155 12.85 -3.01 4.91
CA ALA A 155 11.54 -2.56 5.40
C ALA A 155 11.23 -3.15 6.78
N VAL A 156 11.40 -4.47 6.96
CA VAL A 156 11.21 -5.15 8.25
C VAL A 156 12.24 -4.73 9.31
N GLN A 157 13.44 -4.32 8.91
CA GLN A 157 14.42 -3.77 9.85
C GLN A 157 13.98 -2.40 10.38
N LEU A 158 13.41 -1.55 9.51
CA LEU A 158 12.93 -0.21 9.86
C LEU A 158 11.62 -0.29 10.66
N ASP A 159 10.72 -1.20 10.28
CA ASP A 159 9.51 -1.53 11.01
C ASP A 159 9.33 -3.05 11.13
N PRO A 160 9.68 -3.64 12.29
CA PRO A 160 9.53 -5.07 12.55
C PRO A 160 8.08 -5.59 12.48
N ASN A 161 7.09 -4.68 12.54
CA ASN A 161 5.67 -4.99 12.53
C ASN A 161 5.01 -4.72 11.17
N HIS A 162 5.79 -4.45 10.11
CA HIS A 162 5.26 -4.19 8.78
C HIS A 162 4.67 -5.47 8.16
N VAL A 163 3.36 -5.67 8.35
CA VAL A 163 2.61 -6.88 7.97
C VAL A 163 2.81 -7.24 6.49
N ASP A 164 2.66 -6.27 5.59
CA ASP A 164 2.82 -6.51 4.15
C ASP A 164 4.23 -6.94 3.73
N ALA A 165 5.27 -6.34 4.29
CA ALA A 165 6.65 -6.73 4.00
C ALA A 165 6.93 -8.16 4.48
N LEU A 166 6.41 -8.55 5.65
CA LEU A 166 6.49 -9.92 6.15
C LEU A 166 5.75 -10.90 5.24
N ARG A 167 4.54 -10.54 4.79
CA ARG A 167 3.76 -11.35 3.84
C ARG A 167 4.49 -11.53 2.51
N VAL A 168 5.03 -10.45 1.93
CA VAL A 168 5.75 -10.53 0.65
C VAL A 168 7.09 -11.25 0.79
N LEU A 169 7.79 -11.15 1.93
CA LEU A 169 8.94 -12.02 2.23
C LEU A 169 8.53 -13.50 2.23
N SER A 170 7.40 -13.83 2.86
CA SER A 170 6.88 -15.19 2.81
C SER A 170 6.64 -15.68 1.39
N MET A 171 5.97 -14.87 0.56
CA MET A 171 5.72 -15.18 -0.85
C MET A 171 7.03 -15.40 -1.62
N LEU A 172 8.00 -14.50 -1.47
CA LEU A 172 9.28 -14.57 -2.15
C LEU A 172 10.08 -15.82 -1.77
N TYR A 173 10.19 -16.13 -0.47
CA TYR A 173 10.85 -17.35 0.01
C TYR A 173 10.10 -18.62 -0.39
N ASN A 174 8.77 -18.56 -0.55
CA ASN A 174 7.95 -19.66 -1.01
C ASN A 174 8.15 -19.92 -2.51
N GLU A 175 8.17 -18.90 -3.34
CA GLU A 175 8.12 -19.02 -4.80
C GLU A 175 9.50 -19.18 -5.46
N ALA A 176 10.54 -18.57 -4.89
CA ALA A 176 11.88 -18.66 -5.44
C ALA A 176 12.43 -20.11 -5.40
N PRO A 177 13.27 -20.52 -6.37
CA PRO A 177 14.02 -21.76 -6.27
C PRO A 177 14.95 -21.79 -5.06
N GLY A 178 15.15 -22.97 -4.49
CA GLY A 178 16.04 -23.15 -3.33
C GLY A 178 17.53 -23.02 -3.64
N TRP A 179 18.34 -23.16 -2.60
CA TRP A 179 19.79 -23.23 -2.71
C TRP A 179 20.23 -24.45 -3.55
N PRO A 180 21.25 -24.33 -4.42
CA PRO A 180 22.16 -23.18 -4.62
C PRO A 180 21.70 -22.16 -5.67
N VAL A 181 20.53 -22.35 -6.29
CA VAL A 181 20.10 -21.55 -7.45
C VAL A 181 19.61 -20.17 -7.03
N SER A 182 18.78 -20.09 -5.98
CA SER A 182 18.25 -18.83 -5.46
C SER A 182 18.00 -18.92 -3.95
N ILE A 183 17.16 -18.03 -3.42
CA ILE A 183 16.94 -17.82 -1.98
C ILE A 183 15.81 -18.66 -1.38
N GLY A 184 15.09 -19.45 -2.20
CA GLY A 184 13.90 -20.20 -1.81
C GLY A 184 14.09 -21.02 -0.54
N ASN A 185 13.16 -20.86 0.41
CA ASN A 185 13.18 -21.56 1.68
C ASN A 185 11.76 -21.60 2.27
N LYS A 186 11.11 -22.76 2.16
CA LYS A 186 9.71 -22.96 2.61
C LYS A 186 9.53 -22.79 4.11
N GLN A 187 10.55 -23.10 4.91
CA GLN A 187 10.50 -22.93 6.36
C GLN A 187 10.53 -21.44 6.73
N LYS A 188 11.44 -20.66 6.13
CA LYS A 188 11.44 -19.20 6.29
C LYS A 188 10.15 -18.57 5.81
N ALA A 189 9.59 -19.06 4.70
CA ALA A 189 8.31 -18.59 4.20
C ALA A 189 7.21 -18.75 5.26
N LEU A 190 7.15 -19.92 5.92
CA LEU A 190 6.20 -20.15 7.00
C LEU A 190 6.44 -19.22 8.19
N GLU A 191 7.70 -19.07 8.64
CA GLU A 191 8.05 -18.19 9.77
C GLU A 191 7.62 -16.73 9.54
N TYR A 192 7.84 -16.20 8.32
CA TYR A 192 7.45 -14.83 8.01
C TYR A 192 5.94 -14.62 7.99
N VAL A 193 5.16 -15.54 7.41
CA VAL A 193 3.70 -15.38 7.39
C VAL A 193 3.06 -15.69 8.73
N GLU A 194 3.64 -16.57 9.55
CA GLU A 194 3.19 -16.77 10.93
C GLU A 194 3.38 -15.48 11.77
N ARG A 195 4.51 -14.79 11.61
CA ARG A 195 4.70 -13.46 12.23
C ARG A 195 3.70 -12.43 11.73
N ALA A 196 3.45 -12.38 10.42
CA ALA A 196 2.44 -11.47 9.86
C ALA A 196 1.04 -11.76 10.43
N TYR A 197 0.70 -13.04 10.60
CA TYR A 197 -0.58 -13.49 11.17
C TYR A 197 -0.73 -13.17 12.66
N GLU A 198 0.37 -13.21 13.43
CA GLU A 198 0.35 -12.77 14.84
C GLU A 198 0.09 -11.27 14.99
N LEU A 199 0.53 -10.47 14.02
CA LEU A 199 0.33 -9.01 14.01
C LEU A 199 -1.06 -8.62 13.52
N ASP A 200 -1.52 -9.24 12.44
CA ASP A 200 -2.86 -9.05 11.90
C ASP A 200 -3.49 -10.40 11.49
N PRO A 201 -4.31 -11.00 12.37
CA PRO A 201 -4.96 -12.28 12.11
C PRO A 201 -6.22 -12.19 11.22
N GLU A 202 -6.61 -10.97 10.82
CA GLU A 202 -7.75 -10.69 9.94
C GLU A 202 -7.32 -10.14 8.58
N ASP A 203 -6.03 -9.90 8.36
CA ASP A 203 -5.51 -9.55 7.03
C ASP A 203 -5.73 -10.69 6.03
N LEU A 204 -6.47 -10.39 4.96
CA LEU A 204 -6.90 -11.34 3.95
C LEU A 204 -5.70 -11.94 3.20
N GLY A 205 -4.71 -11.12 2.84
CA GLY A 205 -3.53 -11.55 2.12
C GLY A 205 -2.65 -12.47 2.97
N VAL A 206 -2.52 -12.18 4.26
CA VAL A 206 -1.82 -13.01 5.24
C VAL A 206 -2.52 -14.35 5.39
N LEU A 207 -3.85 -14.38 5.50
CA LEU A 207 -4.64 -15.61 5.59
C LEU A 207 -4.47 -16.49 4.35
N VAL A 208 -4.52 -15.90 3.14
CA VAL A 208 -4.29 -16.61 1.88
C VAL A 208 -2.87 -17.19 1.83
N GLN A 209 -1.86 -16.38 2.14
CA GLN A 209 -0.46 -16.83 2.11
C GLN A 209 -0.19 -17.91 3.18
N LEU A 210 -0.78 -17.78 4.37
CA LEU A 210 -0.68 -18.79 5.43
C LEU A 210 -1.36 -20.08 4.99
N ALA A 211 -2.52 -20.01 4.33
CA ALA A 211 -3.19 -21.17 3.77
C ALA A 211 -2.31 -21.91 2.77
N ARG A 212 -1.63 -21.19 1.86
CA ARG A 212 -0.64 -21.77 0.94
C ARG A 212 0.48 -22.49 1.68
N MET A 213 0.98 -21.92 2.78
CA MET A 213 2.04 -22.55 3.57
C MET A 213 1.53 -23.79 4.30
N ARG A 214 0.37 -23.71 4.96
CA ARG A 214 -0.27 -24.86 5.61
C ARG A 214 -0.51 -26.00 4.63
N LYS A 215 -0.99 -25.69 3.42
CA LYS A 215 -1.16 -26.65 2.32
C LYS A 215 0.15 -27.32 1.95
N HIS A 216 1.22 -26.55 1.76
CA HIS A 216 2.55 -27.07 1.44
C HIS A 216 3.06 -28.08 2.48
N PHE A 217 2.82 -27.82 3.77
CA PHE A 217 3.19 -28.70 4.88
C PHE A 217 2.16 -29.81 5.18
N GLY A 218 1.24 -30.10 4.26
CA GLY A 218 0.28 -31.22 4.36
C GLY A 218 -0.91 -30.96 5.29
N LYS A 219 -1.04 -29.76 5.86
CA LYS A 219 -2.14 -29.36 6.74
C LYS A 219 -3.35 -28.87 5.93
N ASN A 220 -3.92 -29.79 5.14
CA ASN A 220 -4.96 -29.47 4.16
C ASN A 220 -6.22 -28.83 4.75
N GLU A 221 -6.72 -29.35 5.88
CA GLU A 221 -7.94 -28.83 6.50
C GLU A 221 -7.73 -27.46 7.14
N GLU A 222 -6.58 -27.23 7.77
CA GLU A 222 -6.19 -25.91 8.28
C GLU A 222 -6.13 -24.88 7.13
N ALA A 223 -5.52 -25.26 6.00
CA ALA A 223 -5.44 -24.39 4.83
C ALA A 223 -6.83 -24.01 4.29
N LYS A 224 -7.74 -24.97 4.13
CA LYS A 224 -9.12 -24.70 3.67
C LYS A 224 -9.90 -23.86 4.67
N ALA A 225 -9.70 -24.06 5.98
CA ALA A 225 -10.35 -23.26 7.01
C ALA A 225 -9.91 -21.79 6.95
N LEU A 226 -8.61 -21.53 6.71
CA LEU A 226 -8.10 -20.16 6.53
C LEU A 226 -8.72 -19.49 5.30
N LEU A 227 -8.81 -20.18 4.16
CA LEU A 227 -9.44 -19.61 2.96
C LEU A 227 -10.95 -19.34 3.15
N ARG A 228 -11.67 -20.18 3.90
CA ARG A 228 -13.07 -19.88 4.25
C ARG A 228 -13.19 -18.61 5.10
N ARG A 229 -12.27 -18.41 6.05
CA ARG A 229 -12.23 -17.16 6.85
C ARG A 229 -12.04 -15.91 5.99
N VAL A 230 -11.21 -15.97 4.94
CA VAL A 230 -11.05 -14.86 3.97
C VAL A 230 -12.40 -14.45 3.37
N LEU A 231 -13.28 -15.42 3.09
CA LEU A 231 -14.61 -15.16 2.52
C LEU A 231 -15.61 -14.64 3.56
N GLU A 232 -15.44 -15.00 4.83
CA GLU A 232 -16.34 -14.66 5.94
C GLU A 232 -16.07 -13.29 6.58
N ILE A 233 -14.82 -12.81 6.58
CA ILE A 233 -14.45 -11.52 7.18
C ILE A 233 -15.22 -10.38 6.49
N GLU A 234 -15.80 -9.47 7.27
CA GLU A 234 -16.46 -8.28 6.72
C GLU A 234 -15.43 -7.19 6.43
N VAL A 235 -15.38 -6.70 5.18
CA VAL A 235 -14.44 -5.64 4.78
C VAL A 235 -15.19 -4.31 4.69
N PRO A 236 -14.70 -3.24 5.37
CA PRO A 236 -15.25 -1.89 5.25
C PRO A 236 -15.35 -1.43 3.80
N GLN A 237 -16.34 -0.60 3.48
CA GLN A 237 -16.64 -0.20 2.09
C GLN A 237 -15.41 0.40 1.39
N GLU A 238 -14.68 1.25 2.11
CA GLU A 238 -13.49 1.96 1.65
C GLU A 238 -12.29 1.05 1.31
N LYS A 239 -12.26 -0.17 1.86
CA LYS A 239 -11.22 -1.18 1.62
C LYS A 239 -11.68 -2.32 0.70
N ARG A 240 -12.90 -2.24 0.15
CA ARG A 240 -13.44 -3.34 -0.66
C ARG A 240 -12.58 -3.66 -1.87
N VAL A 241 -12.07 -2.64 -2.54
CA VAL A 241 -11.20 -2.79 -3.71
C VAL A 241 -9.94 -3.59 -3.34
N ASP A 242 -9.37 -3.36 -2.15
CA ASP A 242 -8.21 -4.09 -1.63
C ASP A 242 -8.49 -5.55 -1.28
N SER A 243 -9.76 -5.97 -1.26
CA SER A 243 -10.16 -7.34 -0.90
C SER A 243 -10.56 -8.21 -2.09
N ILE A 244 -10.69 -7.62 -3.29
CA ILE A 244 -11.21 -8.32 -4.47
C ILE A 244 -10.28 -9.45 -4.89
N GLU A 245 -8.98 -9.19 -4.93
CA GLU A 245 -7.97 -10.16 -5.40
C GLU A 245 -7.87 -11.36 -4.45
N GLU A 246 -7.72 -11.11 -3.15
CA GLU A 246 -7.57 -12.15 -2.12
C GLU A 246 -8.82 -13.04 -2.03
N ARG A 247 -10.03 -12.47 -2.16
CA ARG A 247 -11.27 -13.24 -2.16
C ARG A 247 -11.37 -14.13 -3.40
N ARG A 248 -11.10 -13.57 -4.58
CA ARG A 248 -11.08 -14.34 -5.84
C ARG A 248 -10.06 -15.47 -5.77
N GLU A 249 -8.88 -15.19 -5.23
CA GLU A 249 -7.83 -16.18 -5.03
C GLU A 249 -8.26 -17.27 -4.05
N ALA A 250 -8.88 -16.91 -2.93
CA ALA A 250 -9.38 -17.86 -1.94
C ALA A 250 -10.46 -18.80 -2.52
N GLU A 251 -11.40 -18.26 -3.32
CA GLU A 251 -12.40 -19.06 -4.03
C GLU A 251 -11.74 -20.03 -5.02
N GLN A 252 -10.79 -19.56 -5.81
CA GLN A 252 -10.07 -20.38 -6.77
C GLN A 252 -9.31 -21.52 -6.07
N LEU A 253 -8.55 -21.21 -5.02
CA LEU A 253 -7.78 -22.20 -4.27
C LEU A 253 -8.68 -23.24 -3.58
N LEU A 254 -9.84 -22.82 -3.04
CA LEU A 254 -10.82 -23.75 -2.47
C LEU A 254 -11.38 -24.71 -3.52
N SER A 255 -11.63 -24.22 -4.74
CA SER A 255 -12.04 -25.04 -5.87
C SER A 255 -10.95 -26.04 -6.26
N ASP A 256 -9.73 -25.56 -6.46
CA ASP A 256 -8.57 -26.38 -6.87
C ASP A 256 -8.21 -27.47 -5.84
N TRP A 257 -8.41 -27.20 -4.54
CA TRP A 257 -8.09 -28.14 -3.47
C TRP A 257 -9.27 -29.02 -3.05
N GLY A 258 -10.46 -28.79 -3.60
CA GLY A 258 -11.70 -29.49 -3.29
C GLY A 258 -11.94 -30.78 -4.09
N GLY A 259 -11.15 -31.00 -5.15
CA GLY A 259 -11.19 -32.21 -5.99
C GLY A 259 -10.45 -33.42 -5.41
#